data_AF-A0A2N1V5V1-F1
#
_entry.id   AF-A0A2N1V5V1-F1
#
_cell.length_a   1.000
_cell.length_b   1.000
_cell.length_c   1.000
_cell.angle_alpha   90.00
_cell.angle_beta   90.00
_cell.angle_gamma   90.00
#
_symmetry.space_group_name_H-M   'P 1'
#
loop_
_entity.id
_entity.type
_entity.pdbx_description
1 polymer ?
#
loop_
_entity_poly.entity_id
_entity_poly.type
_entity_poly.pdbx_seq_one_letter_code
_entity_poly.pdbx_strand_id
1 'polypeptide(L)'
;MLLNRYKILLILCLFAMASPSLFSQRVGFFNSETIRQKFEEASQAEQRIQTIVDEWKREIKAMQEQINKLEYEIKKNRLIWSDEERQKNESDLQKLTSKKSDYATDKFQPGGEFDKTVKQIQVPVESKIYAAVQKVSAEEGFDIVLDQSVQPLAYANFKYDLTVKVLKELGVDVKKMEDELKQKIDTDPRNQQEQEKNPRRVRRQ
;
A
#
# COMPACT_ATOMS: atom_id res chain seq x y z
N MET A 1 -62.57 2.47 -32.07
CA MET A 1 -61.82 1.35 -31.45
C MET A 1 -60.52 0.97 -32.18
N LEU A 2 -60.48 0.93 -33.52
CA LEU A 2 -59.28 0.53 -34.29
C LEU A 2 -58.07 1.44 -34.10
N LEU A 3 -58.26 2.76 -34.02
CA LEU A 3 -57.17 3.74 -33.85
C LEU A 3 -56.37 3.54 -32.54
N ASN A 4 -57.01 3.02 -31.48
CA ASN A 4 -56.32 2.70 -30.23
C ASN A 4 -55.46 1.43 -30.34
N ARG A 5 -55.82 0.48 -31.22
CA ARG A 5 -55.06 -0.77 -31.41
C ARG A 5 -53.70 -0.51 -32.07
N TYR A 6 -53.65 0.37 -33.07
CA TYR A 6 -52.39 0.77 -33.72
C TYR A 6 -51.48 1.59 -32.79
N LYS A 7 -52.06 2.45 -31.94
CA LYS A 7 -51.29 3.19 -30.91
C LYS A 7 -50.66 2.24 -29.88
N ILE A 8 -51.39 1.22 -29.44
CA ILE A 8 -50.87 0.20 -28.52
C ILE A 8 -49.75 -0.61 -29.18
N LEU A 9 -49.92 -1.02 -30.44
CA LEU A 9 -48.87 -1.71 -31.20
C LEU A 9 -47.61 -0.86 -31.39
N LEU A 10 -47.77 0.44 -31.65
CA LEU A 10 -46.64 1.37 -31.82
C LEU A 10 -45.87 1.59 -30.52
N ILE A 11 -46.57 1.72 -29.38
CA ILE A 11 -45.92 1.82 -28.06
C ILE A 11 -45.16 0.53 -27.72
N LEU A 12 -45.73 -0.64 -28.04
CA LEU A 12 -45.10 -1.93 -27.78
C LEU A 12 -43.87 -2.17 -28.67
N CYS A 13 -43.91 -1.69 -29.92
CA CYS A 13 -42.78 -1.71 -30.84
C CYS A 13 -41.65 -0.76 -30.39
N LEU A 14 -42.01 0.43 -29.86
CA LEU A 14 -41.04 1.37 -29.29
C LEU A 14 -40.37 0.80 -28.03
N PHE A 15 -41.12 0.08 -27.20
CA PHE A 15 -40.60 -0.59 -26.00
C PHE A 15 -39.71 -1.79 -26.36
N ALA A 16 -40.00 -2.50 -27.47
CA ALA A 16 -39.17 -3.59 -27.97
C ALA A 16 -37.84 -3.11 -28.61
N MET A 17 -37.79 -1.87 -29.11
CA MET A 17 -36.56 -1.23 -29.58
C MET A 17 -35.73 -0.61 -28.44
N ALA A 18 -36.33 -0.41 -27.27
CA ALA A 18 -35.63 0.00 -26.07
C ALA A 18 -34.92 -1.21 -25.44
N SER A 19 -33.84 -1.68 -26.07
CA SER A 19 -32.90 -2.60 -25.43
C SER A 19 -32.26 -1.87 -24.25
N PRO A 20 -32.48 -2.27 -22.98
CA PRO A 20 -31.67 -1.73 -21.90
C PRO A 20 -30.23 -2.16 -22.18
N SER A 21 -29.35 -1.20 -22.45
CA SER A 21 -27.92 -1.47 -22.45
C SER A 21 -27.53 -1.82 -21.01
N LEU A 22 -27.53 -3.12 -20.69
CA LEU A 22 -27.02 -3.63 -19.42
C LEU A 22 -25.51 -3.44 -19.42
N PHE A 23 -25.06 -2.26 -18.98
CA PHE A 23 -23.65 -1.98 -18.78
C PHE A 23 -23.23 -2.73 -17.50
N SER A 24 -22.64 -3.91 -17.66
CA SER A 24 -22.07 -4.63 -16.53
C SER A 24 -20.79 -3.92 -16.11
N GLN A 25 -20.71 -3.53 -14.83
CA GLN A 25 -19.48 -2.98 -14.26
C GLN A 25 -18.35 -3.99 -14.44
N ARG A 26 -17.20 -3.52 -14.95
CA ARG A 26 -16.00 -4.34 -15.07
C ARG A 26 -15.17 -4.20 -13.80
N VAL A 27 -14.97 -5.31 -13.12
CA VAL A 27 -14.20 -5.40 -11.88
C VAL A 27 -12.84 -6.02 -12.15
N GLY A 28 -11.77 -5.29 -11.82
CA GLY A 28 -10.40 -5.75 -11.83
C GLY A 28 -9.85 -5.88 -10.41
N PHE A 29 -8.64 -6.41 -10.29
CA PHE A 29 -7.92 -6.41 -9.02
C PHE A 29 -6.43 -6.20 -9.25
N PHE A 30 -5.73 -5.82 -8.20
CA PHE A 30 -4.29 -5.69 -8.18
C PHE A 30 -3.75 -6.05 -6.79
N ASN A 31 -2.43 -6.17 -6.68
CA ASN A 31 -1.76 -6.49 -5.42
C ASN A 31 -0.76 -5.37 -5.08
N SER A 32 -1.16 -4.47 -4.17
CA SER A 32 -0.31 -3.33 -3.79
C SER A 32 0.98 -3.75 -3.06
N GLU A 33 0.95 -4.86 -2.32
CA GLU A 33 2.13 -5.39 -1.64
C GLU A 33 3.20 -5.85 -2.63
N THR A 34 2.80 -6.60 -3.66
CA THR A 34 3.70 -7.03 -4.75
C THR A 34 4.26 -5.82 -5.49
N ILE A 35 3.43 -4.79 -5.71
CA ILE A 35 3.90 -3.55 -6.34
C ILE A 35 4.97 -2.89 -5.48
N ARG A 36 4.72 -2.67 -4.18
CA ARG A 36 5.69 -2.07 -3.26
C ARG A 36 7.01 -2.84 -3.22
N GLN A 37 6.94 -4.17 -3.18
CA GLN A 37 8.14 -5.02 -3.14
C GLN A 37 9.00 -4.94 -4.40
N LYS A 38 8.41 -4.61 -5.56
CA LYS A 38 9.12 -4.55 -6.85
C LYS A 38 9.40 -3.13 -7.33
N PHE A 39 8.76 -2.13 -6.73
CA PHE A 39 8.91 -0.74 -7.11
C PHE A 39 10.07 -0.10 -6.35
N GLU A 40 11.14 0.26 -7.06
CA GLU A 40 12.38 0.79 -6.49
C GLU A 40 12.15 2.00 -5.57
N GLU A 41 11.27 2.94 -5.95
CA GLU A 41 10.99 4.11 -5.11
C GLU A 41 10.37 3.73 -3.76
N ALA A 42 9.58 2.65 -3.70
CA ALA A 42 9.03 2.15 -2.44
C ALA A 42 10.12 1.55 -1.55
N SER A 43 11.06 0.80 -2.13
CA SER A 43 12.22 0.28 -1.39
C SER A 43 13.10 1.42 -0.84
N GLN A 44 13.35 2.46 -1.66
CA GLN A 44 14.12 3.63 -1.22
C GLN A 44 13.41 4.42 -0.11
N ALA A 45 12.09 4.56 -0.19
CA ALA A 45 11.29 5.17 0.86
C ALA A 45 11.41 4.42 2.19
N GLU A 46 11.31 3.09 2.16
CA GLU A 46 11.48 2.23 3.34
C GLU A 46 12.89 2.37 3.94
N GLN A 47 13.93 2.33 3.10
CA GLN A 47 15.32 2.54 3.54
C GLN A 47 15.55 3.90 4.20
N ARG A 48 14.93 4.97 3.66
CA ARG A 48 15.02 6.32 4.25
C ARG A 48 14.37 6.36 5.63
N ILE A 49 13.18 5.78 5.79
CA ILE A 49 12.50 5.69 7.08
C ILE A 49 13.36 4.93 8.07
N GLN A 50 13.88 3.76 7.66
CA GLN A 50 14.72 2.93 8.52
C GLN A 50 15.99 3.67 8.98
N THR A 51 16.63 4.41 8.07
CA THR A 51 17.83 5.20 8.38
C THR A 51 17.55 6.25 9.46
N ILE A 52 16.43 6.97 9.35
CA ILE A 52 16.01 7.98 10.33
C ILE A 52 15.68 7.32 11.68
N VAL A 53 14.95 6.21 11.67
CA VAL A 53 14.61 5.47 12.89
C VAL A 53 15.87 4.96 13.60
N ASP A 54 16.85 4.47 12.86
CA ASP A 54 18.10 3.99 13.42
C ASP A 54 18.95 5.12 14.01
N GLU A 55 18.89 6.32 13.44
CA GLU A 55 19.48 7.51 14.02
C GLU A 55 18.85 7.85 15.38
N TRP A 56 17.52 7.90 15.47
CA TRP A 56 16.84 8.14 16.75
C TRP A 56 17.15 7.07 17.80
N LYS A 57 17.22 5.80 17.38
CA LYS A 57 17.64 4.70 18.27
C LYS A 57 19.08 4.86 18.75
N ARG A 58 20.00 5.31 17.89
CA ARG A 58 21.38 5.61 18.29
C ARG A 58 21.44 6.75 19.31
N GLU A 59 20.65 7.80 19.14
CA GLU A 59 20.58 8.90 20.11
C GLU A 59 20.02 8.46 21.47
N ILE A 60 18.94 7.66 21.47
CA ILE A 60 18.39 7.06 22.69
C ILE A 60 19.43 6.18 23.40
N LYS A 61 20.16 5.37 22.63
CA LYS A 61 21.23 4.52 23.17
C LYS A 61 22.36 5.35 23.79
N ALA A 62 22.81 6.41 23.11
CA ALA A 62 23.83 7.30 23.64
C ALA A 62 23.40 7.98 24.95
N MET A 63 22.14 8.43 25.05
CA MET A 63 21.58 8.95 26.30
C MET A 63 21.52 7.89 27.41
N GLN A 64 21.18 6.64 27.07
CA GLN A 64 21.20 5.54 28.03
C GLN A 64 22.62 5.24 28.55
N GLU A 65 23.63 5.29 27.69
CA GLU A 65 25.03 5.09 28.09
C GLU A 65 25.50 6.20 29.05
N GLN A 66 25.08 7.44 28.82
CA GLN A 66 25.35 8.56 29.74
C GLN A 66 24.69 8.37 31.10
N ILE A 67 23.42 7.94 31.11
CA ILE A 67 22.68 7.60 32.35
C ILE A 67 23.42 6.52 33.12
N ASN A 68 23.75 5.40 32.48
CA ASN A 68 24.44 4.28 33.12
C ASN A 68 25.79 4.68 33.73
N LYS A 69 26.54 5.56 33.04
CA LYS A 69 27.81 6.08 33.54
C LYS A 69 27.61 6.92 34.81
N LEU A 70 26.64 7.83 34.81
CA LEU A 70 26.36 8.68 35.96
C LEU A 70 25.81 7.87 37.15
N GLU A 71 24.93 6.89 36.90
CA GLU A 71 24.46 5.95 37.93
C GLU A 71 25.62 5.19 38.59
N TYR A 72 26.58 4.73 37.79
CA TYR A 72 27.77 4.06 38.29
C TYR A 72 28.65 4.99 39.13
N GLU A 73 28.87 6.23 38.68
CA GLU A 73 29.63 7.24 39.42
C GLU A 73 28.96 7.59 40.76
N ILE A 74 27.63 7.76 40.76
CA ILE A 74 26.84 7.97 41.98
C ILE A 74 27.03 6.81 42.93
N LYS A 75 26.85 5.56 42.46
CA LYS A 75 26.98 4.37 43.31
C LYS A 75 28.38 4.25 43.92
N LYS A 76 29.42 4.57 43.15
CA LYS A 76 30.82 4.47 43.58
C LYS A 76 31.18 5.52 44.64
N ASN A 77 30.72 6.75 44.47
CA ASN A 77 31.21 7.90 45.25
C ASN A 77 30.24 8.38 46.33
N ARG A 78 29.04 7.78 46.44
CA ARG A 78 27.95 8.25 47.34
C ARG A 78 28.38 8.49 48.79
N LEU A 79 29.28 7.66 49.33
CA LEU A 79 29.74 7.76 50.72
C LEU A 79 30.84 8.82 50.93
N ILE A 80 31.43 9.31 49.84
CA ILE A 80 32.56 10.25 49.85
C ILE A 80 32.08 11.67 49.53
N TRP A 81 31.06 11.80 48.70
CA TRP A 81 30.50 13.08 48.29
C TRP A 81 29.79 13.84 49.43
N SER A 82 29.95 15.17 49.39
CA SER A 82 29.14 16.11 50.15
C SER A 82 27.66 15.99 49.79
N ASP A 83 26.78 16.52 50.64
CA ASP A 83 25.34 16.54 50.37
C ASP A 83 25.01 17.34 49.09
N GLU A 84 25.71 18.45 48.83
CA GLU A 84 25.53 19.27 47.64
C GLU A 84 25.94 18.51 46.36
N GLU A 85 27.09 17.82 46.37
CA GLU A 85 27.53 17.00 45.25
C GLU A 85 26.55 15.84 44.98
N ARG A 86 26.04 15.19 46.03
CA ARG A 86 25.01 14.14 45.89
C ARG A 86 23.76 14.69 45.23
N GLN A 87 23.23 15.79 45.76
CA GLN A 87 22.01 16.42 45.23
C GLN A 87 22.17 16.86 43.78
N LYS A 88 23.34 17.42 43.42
CA LYS A 88 23.64 17.82 42.04
C LYS A 88 23.64 16.63 41.09
N ASN A 89 24.37 15.55 41.43
CA ASN A 89 24.45 14.37 40.56
C ASN A 89 23.09 13.64 40.45
N GLU A 90 22.31 13.56 41.53
CA GLU A 90 20.95 13.02 41.49
C GLU A 90 20.02 13.86 40.60
N SER A 91 20.13 15.19 40.68
CA SER A 91 19.39 16.10 39.78
C SER A 91 19.79 15.93 38.32
N ASP A 92 21.09 15.81 38.03
CA ASP A 92 21.57 15.62 36.67
C ASP A 92 21.17 14.25 36.10
N LEU A 93 21.15 13.20 36.93
CA LEU A 93 20.60 11.90 36.57
C LEU A 93 19.11 11.98 36.22
N GLN A 94 18.33 12.71 37.03
CA GLN A 94 16.91 12.93 36.77
C GLN A 94 16.71 13.67 35.44
N LYS A 95 17.47 14.74 35.18
CA LYS A 95 17.40 15.48 33.91
C LYS A 95 17.74 14.62 32.71
N LEU A 96 18.80 13.81 32.78
CA LEU A 96 19.17 12.90 31.68
C LEU A 96 18.08 11.86 31.42
N THR A 97 17.50 11.31 32.50
CA THR A 97 16.43 10.32 32.41
C THR A 97 15.17 10.91 31.78
N SER A 98 14.74 12.09 32.23
CA SER A 98 13.63 12.84 31.64
C SER A 98 13.90 13.16 30.18
N LYS A 99 15.08 13.70 29.85
CA LYS A 99 15.45 14.04 28.46
C LYS A 99 15.37 12.83 27.53
N LYS A 100 15.86 11.66 27.95
CA LYS A 100 15.75 10.43 27.17
C LYS A 100 14.29 10.03 26.95
N SER A 101 13.48 10.11 28.01
CA SER A 101 12.05 9.78 27.97
C SER A 101 11.27 10.72 27.05
N ASP A 102 11.51 12.02 27.17
CA ASP A 102 10.88 13.06 26.36
C ASP A 102 11.26 12.88 24.89
N TYR A 103 12.55 12.67 24.60
CA TYR A 103 12.99 12.39 23.24
C TYR A 103 12.33 11.14 22.64
N ALA A 104 12.30 10.03 23.37
CA ALA A 104 11.66 8.80 22.88
C ALA A 104 10.15 9.00 22.65
N THR A 105 9.50 9.76 23.54
CA THR A 105 8.08 10.12 23.44
C THR A 105 7.85 10.99 22.20
N ASP A 106 8.60 12.07 22.01
CA ASP A 106 8.52 12.97 20.85
C ASP A 106 8.65 12.23 19.52
N LYS A 107 9.57 11.25 19.45
CA LYS A 107 9.78 10.45 18.24
C LYS A 107 8.70 9.40 18.02
N PHE A 108 8.36 8.60 19.03
CA PHE A 108 7.62 7.34 18.85
C PHE A 108 6.22 7.30 19.46
N GLN A 109 5.77 8.35 20.14
CA GLN A 109 4.37 8.42 20.58
C GLN A 109 3.41 8.44 19.37
N PRO A 110 2.16 7.97 19.53
CA PRO A 110 1.15 8.10 18.47
C PRO A 110 0.99 9.57 18.03
N GLY A 111 1.06 9.83 16.73
CA GLY A 111 1.06 11.17 16.15
C GLY A 111 2.40 11.93 16.30
N GLY A 112 3.43 11.28 16.83
CA GLY A 112 4.79 11.79 16.98
C GLY A 112 5.54 11.95 15.66
N GLU A 113 6.86 12.15 15.76
CA GLU A 113 7.70 12.41 14.59
C GLU A 113 7.81 11.21 13.65
N PHE A 114 7.77 9.98 14.17
CA PHE A 114 7.75 8.76 13.37
C PHE A 114 6.56 8.76 12.39
N ASP A 115 5.35 8.92 12.90
CA ASP A 115 4.13 8.90 12.08
C ASP A 115 4.14 10.01 11.02
N LYS A 116 4.63 11.20 11.38
CA LYS A 116 4.80 12.32 10.44
C LYS A 116 5.80 11.98 9.34
N THR A 117 6.94 11.41 9.71
CA THR A 117 8.01 11.01 8.77
C THR A 117 7.52 9.93 7.82
N VAL A 118 6.87 8.90 8.34
CA VAL A 118 6.25 7.83 7.54
C VAL A 118 5.26 8.44 6.55
N LYS A 119 4.36 9.32 7.00
CA LYS A 119 3.39 9.98 6.13
C LYS A 119 4.07 10.82 5.05
N GLN A 120 5.08 11.62 5.39
CA GLN A 120 5.79 12.48 4.45
C GLN A 120 6.51 11.69 3.36
N ILE A 121 7.04 10.51 3.69
CA ILE A 121 7.86 9.69 2.78
C ILE A 121 6.99 8.70 2.00
N GLN A 122 6.02 8.02 2.63
CA GLN A 122 5.22 6.98 1.98
C GLN A 122 4.08 7.54 1.12
N VAL A 123 3.41 8.63 1.54
CA VAL A 123 2.25 9.17 0.79
C VAL A 123 2.60 9.51 -0.66
N PRO A 124 3.74 10.14 -0.99
CA PRO A 124 4.12 10.38 -2.38
C PRO A 124 4.30 9.09 -3.20
N VAL A 125 4.86 8.04 -2.60
CA VAL A 125 5.04 6.74 -3.26
C VAL A 125 3.69 6.08 -3.53
N GLU A 126 2.82 6.01 -2.53
CA GLU A 126 1.47 5.48 -2.69
C GLU A 126 0.67 6.27 -3.73
N SER A 127 0.82 7.60 -3.76
CA SER A 127 0.19 8.45 -4.77
C SER A 127 0.62 8.10 -6.19
N LYS A 128 1.91 7.77 -6.41
CA LYS A 128 2.40 7.30 -7.71
C LYS A 128 1.83 5.94 -8.09
N ILE A 129 1.78 5.01 -7.13
CA ILE A 129 1.19 3.69 -7.35
C ILE A 129 -0.29 3.83 -7.73
N TYR A 130 -1.08 4.61 -6.98
CA TYR A 130 -2.49 4.82 -7.27
C TYR A 130 -2.72 5.54 -8.60
N ALA A 131 -1.86 6.48 -8.98
CA ALA A 131 -1.94 7.11 -10.29
C ALA A 131 -1.71 6.10 -11.43
N ALA A 132 -0.74 5.18 -11.27
CA ALA A 132 -0.51 4.10 -12.23
C ALA A 132 -1.69 3.11 -12.29
N VAL A 133 -2.27 2.74 -11.14
CA VAL A 133 -3.49 1.91 -11.06
C VAL A 133 -4.63 2.59 -11.82
N GLN A 134 -4.88 3.88 -11.55
CA GLN A 134 -5.95 4.64 -12.20
C GLN A 134 -5.77 4.68 -13.71
N LYS A 135 -4.56 4.95 -14.19
CA LYS A 135 -4.26 5.01 -15.62
C LYS A 135 -4.50 3.65 -16.29
N VAL A 136 -3.91 2.58 -15.76
CA VAL A 136 -4.06 1.22 -16.31
C VAL A 136 -5.53 0.79 -16.29
N SER A 137 -6.27 1.15 -15.24
CA SER A 137 -7.68 0.78 -15.12
C SER A 137 -8.55 1.50 -16.14
N ALA A 138 -8.25 2.77 -16.44
CA ALA A 138 -8.91 3.53 -17.49
C ALA A 138 -8.60 2.97 -18.89
N GLU A 139 -7.33 2.63 -19.17
CA GLU A 139 -6.90 2.03 -20.44
C GLU A 139 -7.55 0.66 -20.69
N GLU A 140 -7.67 -0.14 -19.63
CA GLU A 140 -8.24 -1.48 -19.69
C GLU A 140 -9.77 -1.49 -19.58
N GLY A 141 -10.38 -0.36 -19.22
CA GLY A 141 -11.83 -0.18 -19.09
C GLY A 141 -12.44 -0.89 -17.88
N PHE A 142 -11.79 -0.81 -16.71
CA PHE A 142 -12.33 -1.27 -15.43
C PHE A 142 -12.99 -0.11 -14.68
N ASP A 143 -14.18 -0.35 -14.15
CA ASP A 143 -14.94 0.63 -13.35
C ASP A 143 -14.62 0.52 -11.85
N ILE A 144 -14.23 -0.68 -11.42
CA ILE A 144 -13.91 -1.00 -10.03
C ILE A 144 -12.63 -1.81 -10.00
N VAL A 145 -11.74 -1.49 -9.07
CA VAL A 145 -10.46 -2.18 -8.88
C VAL A 145 -10.27 -2.48 -7.42
N LEU A 146 -10.07 -3.75 -7.09
CA LEU A 146 -9.90 -4.22 -5.71
C LEU A 146 -8.43 -4.49 -5.40
N ASP A 147 -7.97 -4.06 -4.22
CA ASP A 147 -6.64 -4.42 -3.73
C ASP A 147 -6.69 -5.75 -2.97
N GLN A 148 -6.13 -6.80 -3.57
CA GLN A 148 -6.05 -8.14 -2.98
C GLN A 148 -5.20 -8.16 -1.69
N SER A 149 -4.25 -7.23 -1.54
CA SER A 149 -3.40 -7.14 -0.34
C SER A 149 -4.18 -6.66 0.89
N VAL A 150 -5.27 -5.91 0.70
CA VAL A 150 -6.12 -5.41 1.80
C VAL A 150 -7.26 -6.39 2.11
N GLN A 151 -7.87 -6.95 1.07
CA GLN A 151 -8.98 -7.89 1.21
C GLN A 151 -8.74 -9.15 0.38
N PRO A 152 -8.60 -10.33 1.02
CA PRO A 152 -8.44 -11.58 0.30
C PRO A 152 -9.63 -11.86 -0.62
N LEU A 153 -9.35 -12.02 -1.91
CA LEU A 153 -10.33 -12.47 -2.88
C LEU A 153 -10.36 -14.01 -2.87
N ALA A 154 -11.47 -14.60 -2.40
CA ALA A 154 -11.62 -16.06 -2.32
C ALA A 154 -11.41 -16.75 -3.69
N TYR A 155 -11.83 -16.08 -4.76
CA TYR A 155 -11.51 -16.44 -6.12
C TYR A 155 -11.58 -15.19 -7.01
N ALA A 156 -10.59 -15.00 -7.87
CA ALA A 156 -10.62 -14.03 -8.94
C ALA A 156 -9.90 -14.63 -10.16
N ASN A 157 -10.45 -14.44 -11.35
CA ASN A 157 -9.80 -14.90 -12.57
C ASN A 157 -8.64 -13.96 -12.90
N PHE A 158 -7.42 -14.51 -13.00
CA PHE A 158 -6.18 -13.74 -13.24
C PHE A 158 -6.19 -12.91 -14.54
N LYS A 159 -7.13 -13.15 -15.47
CA LYS A 159 -7.29 -12.27 -16.64
C LYS A 159 -7.67 -10.83 -16.29
N TYR A 160 -8.19 -10.62 -15.08
CA TYR A 160 -8.55 -9.31 -14.53
C TYR A 160 -7.52 -8.77 -13.52
N ASP A 161 -6.36 -9.42 -13.41
CA ASP A 161 -5.24 -8.95 -12.60
C ASP A 161 -4.49 -7.82 -13.32
N LEU A 162 -4.43 -6.66 -12.69
CA LEU A 162 -3.76 -5.46 -13.20
C LEU A 162 -2.33 -5.30 -12.65
N THR A 163 -1.89 -6.12 -11.70
CA THR A 163 -0.63 -5.95 -10.96
C THR A 163 0.57 -5.80 -11.89
N VAL A 164 0.69 -6.69 -12.88
CA VAL A 164 1.81 -6.68 -13.83
C VAL A 164 1.78 -5.45 -14.75
N LYS A 165 0.58 -5.02 -15.18
CA LYS A 165 0.41 -3.83 -16.02
C LYS A 165 0.75 -2.55 -15.25
N VAL A 166 0.34 -2.48 -13.98
CA VAL A 166 0.68 -1.36 -13.09
C VAL A 166 2.19 -1.29 -12.82
N LEU A 167 2.83 -2.43 -12.57
CA LEU A 167 4.29 -2.49 -12.44
C LEU A 167 5.02 -2.01 -13.69
N LYS A 168 4.52 -2.39 -14.87
CA LYS A 168 5.06 -1.94 -16.16
C LYS A 168 4.89 -0.43 -16.35
N GLU A 169 3.74 0.12 -15.98
CA GLU A 169 3.48 1.57 -15.99
C GLU A 169 4.45 2.32 -15.04
N LEU A 170 4.79 1.71 -13.92
CA LEU A 170 5.80 2.23 -12.97
C LEU A 170 7.25 2.02 -13.44
N GLY A 171 7.47 1.47 -14.64
CA GLY A 171 8.79 1.28 -15.24
C GLY A 171 9.58 0.07 -14.70
N VAL A 172 8.91 -0.88 -14.05
CA VAL A 172 9.54 -2.10 -13.52
C VAL A 172 9.70 -3.14 -14.65
N ASP A 173 10.82 -3.88 -14.66
CA ASP A 173 10.97 -5.03 -15.55
C ASP A 173 10.12 -6.21 -15.06
N VAL A 174 9.10 -6.54 -15.85
CA VAL A 174 8.06 -7.50 -15.47
C VAL A 174 8.05 -8.78 -16.32
N LYS A 175 9.02 -9.02 -17.20
CA LYS A 175 8.97 -10.12 -18.19
C LYS A 175 8.60 -11.48 -17.59
N LYS A 176 9.26 -11.87 -16.50
CA LYS A 176 8.98 -13.15 -15.82
C LYS A 176 7.56 -13.21 -15.26
N MET A 177 7.07 -12.10 -14.70
CA MET A 177 5.73 -12.02 -14.14
C MET A 177 4.64 -11.98 -15.23
N GLU A 178 4.93 -11.40 -16.40
CA GLU A 178 4.05 -11.49 -17.57
C GLU A 178 3.87 -12.94 -18.02
N ASP A 179 4.96 -13.73 -18.07
CA ASP A 179 4.91 -15.14 -18.44
C ASP A 179 4.14 -15.99 -17.41
N GLU A 180 4.40 -15.77 -16.11
CA GLU A 180 3.67 -16.44 -15.03
C GLU A 180 2.18 -16.09 -15.02
N LEU A 181 1.84 -14.81 -15.24
CA LEU A 181 0.46 -14.35 -15.33
C LEU A 181 -0.26 -14.99 -16.53
N LYS A 182 0.40 -15.05 -17.68
CA LYS A 182 -0.14 -15.70 -18.88
C LYS A 182 -0.43 -17.17 -18.62
N GLN A 183 0.49 -17.89 -17.98
CA GLN A 183 0.26 -19.29 -17.62
C GLN A 183 -0.96 -19.46 -16.69
N LYS A 184 -1.11 -18.58 -15.68
CA LYS A 184 -2.29 -18.59 -14.79
C LYS A 184 -3.59 -18.31 -15.53
N ILE A 185 -3.57 -17.43 -16.52
CA ILE A 185 -4.73 -17.12 -17.37
C ILE A 185 -5.10 -18.32 -18.24
N ASP A 186 -4.11 -18.94 -18.89
CA ASP A 186 -4.33 -20.03 -19.85
C ASP A 186 -4.76 -21.34 -19.16
N THR A 187 -4.37 -21.54 -17.90
CA THR A 187 -4.71 -22.74 -17.12
C THR A 187 -6.05 -22.64 -16.38
N ASP A 188 -6.67 -21.45 -16.30
CA ASP A 188 -8.00 -21.30 -15.67
C ASP A 188 -9.10 -21.94 -16.55
N PRO A 189 -9.86 -22.93 -16.03
CA PRO A 189 -10.90 -23.63 -16.80
C PRO A 189 -11.94 -22.70 -17.42
N ARG A 190 -12.23 -21.55 -16.79
CA ARG A 190 -13.22 -20.59 -17.31
C ARG A 190 -12.75 -19.91 -18.59
N ASN A 191 -11.45 -19.72 -18.75
CA ASN A 191 -10.87 -19.07 -19.94
C ASN A 191 -10.82 -20.05 -21.12
N GLN A 192 -10.57 -21.33 -20.85
CA GLN A 192 -10.60 -22.39 -21.86
C GLN A 192 -12.02 -22.60 -22.42
N GLN A 193 -13.03 -22.67 -21.55
CA GLN A 193 -14.44 -22.81 -21.96
C GLN A 193 -14.95 -21.63 -22.80
N GLU A 194 -14.45 -20.42 -22.56
CA GLU A 194 -14.82 -19.23 -23.33
C GLU A 194 -14.24 -19.27 -24.75
N GLN A 195 -13.00 -19.78 -24.91
CA GLN A 195 -12.36 -19.98 -26.20
C GLN A 195 -13.05 -21.06 -27.04
N GLU A 196 -13.48 -22.17 -26.41
CA GLU A 196 -14.22 -23.25 -27.08
C GLU A 196 -15.60 -22.82 -27.58
N LYS A 197 -16.29 -21.94 -26.84
CA LYS A 197 -17.59 -21.39 -27.25
C LYS A 197 -17.49 -20.34 -28.36
N ASN A 198 -16.32 -19.74 -28.58
CA ASN A 198 -16.15 -18.64 -29.53
C ASN A 198 -14.88 -18.78 -30.42
N PRO A 199 -14.72 -19.90 -31.16
CA PRO A 199 -13.48 -20.21 -31.90
C PRO A 199 -13.17 -19.25 -33.06
N ARG A 200 -14.13 -18.40 -33.47
CA ARG A 200 -13.98 -17.47 -34.60
C ARG A 200 -13.21 -16.18 -34.28
N ARG A 201 -12.99 -15.84 -33.00
CA ARG A 201 -12.24 -14.62 -32.63
C ARG A 201 -10.72 -14.77 -32.62
N VAL A 202 -10.21 -16.01 -32.58
CA VAL A 202 -8.76 -16.28 -32.43
C VAL A 202 -8.01 -16.29 -33.78
N ARG A 203 -8.72 -16.36 -34.92
CA ARG A 203 -8.13 -16.23 -36.25
C ARG A 203 -8.42 -14.85 -36.85
N ARG A 204 -7.51 -13.91 -36.63
CA ARG A 204 -7.14 -12.83 -37.57
C ARG A 204 -6.01 -11.99 -36.96
N GLN A 205 -4.77 -12.43 -37.17
CA GLN A 205 -3.66 -11.63 -37.70
C GLN A 205 -2.81 -12.57 -38.56
#